data_AF-A0A2J8LFE9-F1
#
_entry.id   AF-A0A2J8LFE9-F1
#
_cell.length_a   1.000
_cell.length_b   1.000
_cell.length_c   1.000
_cell.angle_alpha   90.00
_cell.angle_beta   90.00
_cell.angle_gamma   90.00
#
_symmetry.space_group_name_H-M   'P 1'
#
loop_
_entity.id
_entity.type
_entity.pdbx_description
1 polymer ?
#
loop_
_entity_poly.entity_id
_entity_poly.type
_entity_poly.pdbx_seq_one_letter_code
_entity_poly.pdbx_strand_id
1 'polypeptide(L)'
;MAAAYLDPNLNHTPNSSTKTHLGTGMERSPGAMERVLKVFHYFESNSEPTTWASIIRHGDATDVRGIIQKIVDSHKVKHVACYGFRLSHLRSEEVHWLHVDMGVSSVREKYELAHPPEEWK
;
A
#
# COMPACT_ATOMS: atom_id res chain seq x y z
N MET A 1 25.99 70.14 -17.57
CA MET A 1 25.81 70.72 -16.22
C MET A 1 24.31 70.69 -15.91
N ALA A 2 23.95 70.37 -14.67
CA ALA A 2 22.60 70.35 -14.08
C ALA A 2 21.69 69.14 -14.38
N ALA A 3 20.93 68.80 -13.33
CA ALA A 3 20.39 67.50 -12.96
C ALA A 3 18.87 67.37 -13.21
N ALA A 4 18.33 66.16 -13.11
CA ALA A 4 16.94 65.96 -12.71
C ALA A 4 16.74 64.63 -11.96
N TYR A 5 16.55 64.78 -10.65
CA TYR A 5 15.61 64.07 -9.76
C TYR A 5 15.64 62.54 -9.66
N LEU A 6 16.02 62.09 -8.45
CA LEU A 6 15.72 60.78 -7.87
C LEU A 6 14.24 60.71 -7.49
N ASP A 7 13.61 59.54 -7.65
CA ASP A 7 12.49 59.10 -6.81
C ASP A 7 12.71 57.63 -6.38
N PRO A 8 12.68 57.30 -5.07
CA PRO A 8 13.00 55.97 -4.54
C PRO A 8 11.76 55.23 -3.98
N ASN A 9 11.48 54.02 -4.46
CA ASN A 9 10.72 52.99 -3.72
C ASN A 9 10.81 51.65 -4.48
N LEU A 10 11.65 50.67 -4.07
CA LEU A 10 11.38 49.59 -3.11
C LEU A 10 9.99 48.94 -3.35
N ASN A 11 9.83 47.66 -3.75
CA ASN A 11 10.52 46.43 -3.36
C ASN A 11 10.38 45.39 -4.48
N HIS A 12 11.50 44.88 -5.01
CA HIS A 12 11.54 43.56 -5.64
C HIS A 12 12.64 42.75 -4.98
N THR A 13 12.28 41.90 -4.02
CA THR A 13 13.14 40.81 -3.57
C THR A 13 12.97 39.64 -4.53
N PRO A 14 14.04 39.15 -5.17
CA PRO A 14 14.01 37.91 -5.92
C PRO A 14 14.21 36.76 -4.95
N ASN A 15 13.35 35.73 -4.98
CA ASN A 15 13.75 34.45 -4.42
C ASN A 15 13.48 33.32 -5.41
N SER A 16 14.56 33.00 -6.12
CA SER A 16 14.84 31.68 -6.65
C SER A 16 14.66 30.63 -5.56
N SER A 17 13.75 29.68 -5.79
CA SER A 17 13.79 28.36 -5.16
C SER A 17 13.03 27.40 -6.05
N THR A 18 13.78 26.75 -6.94
CA THR A 18 13.38 25.50 -7.59
C THR A 18 12.98 24.49 -6.53
N LYS A 19 11.68 24.23 -6.38
CA LYS A 19 11.18 22.98 -5.81
C LYS A 19 10.31 22.30 -6.84
N THR A 20 10.94 21.42 -7.60
CA THR A 20 10.32 20.35 -8.37
C THR A 20 9.61 19.42 -7.38
N HIS A 21 8.39 19.79 -6.97
CA HIS A 21 7.53 18.85 -6.25
C HIS A 21 6.78 18.05 -7.30
N LEU A 22 7.42 16.99 -7.80
CA LEU A 22 6.72 15.88 -8.41
C LEU A 22 5.81 15.26 -7.35
N GLY A 23 4.60 15.81 -7.28
CA GLY A 23 3.45 15.20 -6.64
C GLY A 23 2.36 15.09 -7.69
N THR A 24 2.65 14.42 -8.81
CA THR A 24 1.60 13.82 -9.65
C THR A 24 0.90 12.78 -8.77
N GLY A 25 -0.07 13.25 -7.98
CA GLY A 25 -1.20 12.42 -7.59
C GLY A 25 -1.84 12.00 -8.90
N MET A 26 -1.42 10.84 -9.40
CA MET A 26 -1.98 10.25 -10.59
C MET A 26 -3.43 9.92 -10.21
N GLU A 27 -4.33 10.82 -10.60
CA GLU A 27 -5.77 10.57 -10.65
C GLU A 27 -5.93 9.20 -11.29
N ARG A 28 -6.39 8.24 -10.48
CA ARG A 28 -6.36 6.82 -10.88
C ARG A 28 -7.23 6.65 -12.11
N SER A 29 -6.68 6.00 -13.13
CA SER A 29 -7.48 5.54 -14.26
C SER A 29 -8.64 4.67 -13.74
N PRO A 30 -9.88 4.94 -14.19
CA PRO A 30 -11.00 4.04 -13.93
C PRO A 30 -10.62 2.63 -14.39
N GLY A 31 -10.59 1.66 -13.47
CA GLY A 31 -10.20 0.27 -13.75
C GLY A 31 -8.88 -0.20 -13.14
N ALA A 32 -8.10 0.65 -12.48
CA ALA A 32 -6.92 0.19 -11.74
C ALA A 32 -7.34 -0.64 -10.50
N MET A 33 -6.77 -1.85 -10.37
CA MET A 33 -7.04 -2.75 -9.24
C MET A 33 -6.91 -2.02 -7.90
N GLU A 34 -7.91 -2.20 -7.03
CA GLU A 34 -7.87 -1.65 -5.68
C GLU A 34 -6.75 -2.33 -4.89
N ARG A 35 -5.68 -1.59 -4.54
CA ARG A 35 -4.51 -2.12 -3.83
C ARG A 35 -4.72 -2.17 -2.30
N VAL A 36 -5.84 -2.78 -1.91
CA VAL A 36 -6.21 -3.02 -0.52
C VAL A 36 -6.43 -4.51 -0.35
N LEU A 37 -5.79 -5.09 0.65
CA LEU A 37 -5.92 -6.50 0.99
C LEU A 37 -6.52 -6.64 2.40
N LYS A 38 -7.53 -7.47 2.55
CA LYS A 38 -8.01 -7.91 3.87
C LYS A 38 -7.31 -9.21 4.22
N VAL A 39 -6.48 -9.19 5.26
CA VAL A 39 -5.71 -10.36 5.69
C VAL A 39 -6.22 -10.84 7.03
N PHE A 40 -6.80 -12.04 7.07
CA PHE A 40 -7.25 -12.65 8.31
C PHE A 40 -6.06 -13.20 9.11
N HIS A 41 -6.16 -13.12 10.44
CA HIS A 41 -5.09 -13.56 11.34
C HIS A 41 -5.65 -13.98 12.69
N TYR A 42 -4.79 -14.58 13.51
CA TYR A 42 -5.14 -15.09 14.84
C TYR A 42 -4.68 -14.19 15.99
N PHE A 43 -4.22 -12.97 15.71
CA PHE A 43 -4.01 -11.98 16.76
C PHE A 43 -5.34 -11.54 17.35
N GLU A 44 -5.51 -11.74 18.65
CA GLU A 44 -6.73 -11.49 19.38
C GLU A 44 -7.12 -10.01 19.36
N SER A 45 -8.42 -9.76 19.28
CA SER A 45 -9.05 -8.43 19.31
C SER A 45 -10.38 -8.53 20.05
N ASN A 46 -10.96 -7.39 20.44
CA ASN A 46 -12.23 -7.32 21.17
C ASN A 46 -13.47 -7.57 20.28
N SER A 47 -13.34 -8.36 19.22
CA SER A 47 -14.38 -8.70 18.24
C SER A 47 -14.47 -10.22 18.05
N GLU A 48 -15.50 -10.70 17.34
CA GLU A 48 -15.66 -12.14 17.07
C GLU A 48 -14.45 -12.73 16.32
N PRO A 49 -13.94 -13.91 16.70
CA PRO A 49 -12.72 -14.50 16.11
C PRO A 49 -12.73 -14.64 14.58
N THR A 50 -13.91 -14.88 13.99
CA THR A 50 -14.09 -14.99 12.53
C THR A 50 -13.83 -13.69 11.78
N THR A 51 -13.80 -12.56 12.49
CA THR A 51 -13.66 -11.22 11.93
C THR A 51 -12.25 -10.64 12.09
N TRP A 52 -11.35 -11.31 12.80
CA TRP A 52 -9.99 -10.83 13.06
C TRP A 52 -9.19 -10.72 11.74
N ALA A 53 -8.96 -9.49 11.31
CA ALA A 53 -8.27 -9.19 10.08
C ALA A 53 -7.65 -7.79 10.09
N SER A 54 -6.60 -7.63 9.29
CA SER A 54 -5.95 -6.36 9.01
C SER A 54 -6.26 -5.91 7.59
N ILE A 55 -6.63 -4.64 7.41
CA ILE A 55 -6.85 -4.01 6.09
C ILE A 55 -5.56 -3.29 5.67
N ILE A 56 -4.90 -3.81 4.64
CA ILE A 56 -3.55 -3.40 4.25
C ILE A 56 -3.56 -2.76 2.87
N ARG A 57 -3.22 -1.47 2.82
CA ARG A 57 -2.86 -0.78 1.58
C ARG A 57 -1.44 -1.20 1.18
N HIS A 58 -1.24 -1.55 -0.10
CA HIS A 58 0.05 -1.96 -0.66
C HIS A 58 0.38 -1.25 -1.98
N GLY A 59 1.65 -1.30 -2.39
CA GLY A 59 2.10 -0.83 -3.70
C GLY A 59 2.27 -1.98 -4.69
N ASP A 60 2.66 -1.67 -5.93
CA ASP A 60 2.86 -2.67 -6.99
C ASP A 60 4.07 -3.58 -6.74
N ALA A 61 5.11 -3.04 -6.10
CA ALA A 61 6.32 -3.79 -5.74
C ALA A 61 6.23 -4.49 -4.38
N THR A 62 5.08 -4.43 -3.68
CA THR A 62 4.95 -5.09 -2.38
C THR A 62 4.87 -6.60 -2.57
N ASP A 63 5.75 -7.33 -1.87
CA ASP A 63 5.77 -8.78 -1.81
C ASP A 63 5.02 -9.32 -0.58
N VAL A 64 4.83 -10.63 -0.55
CA VAL A 64 4.17 -11.34 0.57
C VAL A 64 4.92 -11.10 1.88
N ARG A 65 6.26 -11.07 1.85
CA ARG A 65 7.10 -10.73 3.01
C ARG A 65 6.71 -9.40 3.61
N GLY A 66 6.55 -8.35 2.80
CA GLY A 66 6.15 -7.02 3.25
C GLY A 66 4.78 -7.00 3.92
N ILE A 67 3.83 -7.80 3.44
CA ILE A 67 2.51 -7.94 4.07
C ILE A 67 2.62 -8.62 5.44
N ILE A 68 3.32 -9.77 5.51
CA ILE A 68 3.55 -10.49 6.78
C ILE A 68 4.22 -9.56 7.78
N GLN A 69 5.33 -8.92 7.40
CA GLN A 69 6.12 -8.03 8.25
C GLN A 69 5.25 -6.92 8.85
N LYS A 70 4.40 -6.29 8.03
CA LYS A 70 3.52 -5.20 8.47
C LYS A 70 2.51 -5.64 9.53
N ILE A 71 1.98 -6.86 9.45
CA ILE A 71 1.05 -7.39 10.45
C ILE A 71 1.82 -7.77 11.71
N VAL A 72 2.88 -8.57 11.60
CA VAL A 72 3.56 -9.08 12.80
C VAL A 72 4.27 -7.98 13.59
N ASP A 73 4.71 -6.89 12.94
CA ASP A 73 5.30 -5.73 13.61
C ASP A 73 4.28 -4.95 14.44
N SER A 74 3.03 -4.81 13.97
CA SER A 74 1.98 -4.12 14.74
C SER A 74 1.66 -4.85 16.04
N HIS A 75 1.87 -6.17 16.05
CA HIS A 75 1.71 -7.04 17.22
C HIS A 75 3.02 -7.33 17.97
N LYS A 76 4.13 -6.66 17.61
CA LYS A 76 5.44 -6.76 18.29
C LYS A 76 5.97 -8.20 18.40
N VAL A 77 5.70 -9.02 17.39
CA VAL A 77 6.11 -10.42 17.34
C VAL A 77 7.62 -10.54 17.17
N LYS A 78 8.25 -11.45 17.93
CA LYS A 78 9.70 -11.73 17.81
C LYS A 78 10.02 -12.82 16.78
N HIS A 79 9.19 -13.86 16.71
CA HIS A 79 9.43 -15.03 15.87
C HIS A 79 8.80 -14.86 14.48
N VAL A 80 9.20 -13.82 13.76
CA VAL A 80 8.62 -13.44 12.44
C VAL A 80 8.74 -14.56 11.41
N ALA A 81 9.85 -15.30 11.41
CA ALA A 81 10.11 -16.39 10.48
C ALA A 81 9.12 -17.57 10.58
N CYS A 82 8.30 -17.63 11.63
CA CYS A 82 7.29 -18.67 11.82
C CYS A 82 5.95 -18.38 11.09
N TYR A 83 5.81 -17.22 10.48
CA TYR A 83 4.58 -16.80 9.81
C TYR A 83 4.66 -17.06 8.31
N GLY A 84 3.58 -17.63 7.77
CA GLY A 84 3.38 -17.80 6.34
C GLY A 84 2.11 -17.09 5.88
N PHE A 85 1.90 -17.09 4.57
CA PHE A 85 0.72 -16.50 3.95
C PHE A 85 -0.02 -17.55 3.14
N ARG A 86 -1.30 -17.76 3.44
CA ARG A 86 -2.13 -18.76 2.78
C ARG A 86 -3.31 -18.07 2.12
N LEU A 87 -3.55 -18.41 0.86
CA LEU A 87 -4.74 -18.06 0.08
C LEU A 87 -5.64 -19.29 -0.01
N SER A 88 -6.93 -19.15 0.23
CA SER A 88 -7.90 -20.25 0.20
C SER A 88 -9.14 -19.84 -0.57
N HIS A 89 -9.60 -20.70 -1.48
CA HIS A 89 -10.85 -20.48 -2.19
C HIS A 89 -12.02 -20.91 -1.29
N LEU A 90 -13.00 -20.04 -1.08
CA LEU A 90 -14.10 -20.26 -0.15
C LEU A 90 -15.14 -21.27 -0.64
N ARG A 91 -15.20 -21.51 -1.95
CA ARG A 91 -16.20 -22.40 -2.58
C ARG A 91 -15.63 -23.75 -2.99
N SER A 92 -14.37 -24.03 -2.66
CA SER A 92 -13.71 -25.31 -2.95
C SER A 92 -12.67 -25.66 -1.88
N GLU A 93 -11.98 -26.77 -2.03
CA GLU A 93 -10.86 -27.17 -1.16
C GLU A 93 -9.50 -26.61 -1.64
N GLU A 94 -9.50 -25.72 -2.63
CA GLU A 94 -8.28 -25.12 -3.19
C GLU A 94 -7.57 -24.22 -2.17
N VAL A 95 -6.28 -24.51 -1.94
CA VAL A 95 -5.44 -23.81 -0.98
C VAL A 95 -4.04 -23.61 -1.55
N HIS A 96 -3.52 -22.38 -1.46
CA HIS A 96 -2.19 -22.00 -1.91
C HIS A 96 -1.40 -21.36 -0.78
N TRP A 97 -0.23 -21.90 -0.48
CA TRP A 97 0.76 -21.19 0.34
C TRP A 97 1.60 -20.29 -0.56
N LEU A 98 1.59 -18.99 -0.29
CA LEU A 98 2.29 -18.01 -1.09
C LEU A 98 3.73 -17.88 -0.61
N HIS A 99 4.68 -17.97 -1.54
CA HIS A 99 6.09 -17.77 -1.23
C HIS A 99 6.35 -16.30 -0.87
N VAL A 100 7.24 -16.08 0.10
CA VAL A 100 7.52 -14.75 0.68
C VAL A 100 7.98 -13.71 -0.34
N ASP A 101 8.63 -14.14 -1.41
CA ASP A 101 9.17 -13.26 -2.46
C ASP A 101 8.18 -13.03 -3.62
N MET A 102 6.95 -13.58 -3.55
CA MET A 102 5.93 -13.32 -4.56
C MET A 102 5.36 -11.91 -4.41
N GLY A 103 5.23 -11.19 -5.53
CA GLY A 103 4.55 -9.90 -5.59
C GLY A 103 3.04 -10.03 -5.35
N VAL A 104 2.49 -9.21 -4.45
CA VAL A 104 1.07 -9.26 -4.08
C VAL A 104 0.16 -8.94 -5.27
N SER A 105 0.49 -7.92 -6.06
CA SER A 105 -0.29 -7.59 -7.26
C SER A 105 -0.31 -8.74 -8.27
N SER A 106 0.84 -9.37 -8.52
CA SER A 106 0.92 -10.52 -9.45
C SER A 106 0.17 -11.75 -8.94
N VAL A 107 0.19 -12.02 -7.63
CA VAL A 107 -0.64 -13.06 -7.01
C VAL A 107 -2.11 -12.78 -7.28
N ARG A 108 -2.57 -11.56 -6.99
CA ARG A 108 -3.97 -11.17 -7.17
C ARG A 108 -4.40 -11.26 -8.63
N GLU A 109 -3.62 -10.71 -9.55
CA GLU A 109 -3.87 -10.85 -10.99
C GLU A 109 -4.02 -12.31 -11.40
N LYS A 110 -3.14 -13.20 -10.92
CA LYS A 110 -3.19 -14.62 -11.27
C LYS A 110 -4.47 -15.31 -10.77
N TYR A 111 -4.83 -15.13 -9.50
CA TYR A 111 -5.91 -15.90 -8.87
C TYR A 111 -7.30 -15.25 -9.08
N GLU A 112 -7.36 -13.93 -9.17
CA GLU A 112 -8.60 -13.20 -9.45
C GLU A 112 -9.07 -13.36 -10.92
N LEU A 113 -8.20 -13.85 -11.82
CA LEU A 113 -8.59 -14.24 -13.18
C LEU A 113 -9.47 -15.50 -13.22
N ALA A 114 -9.29 -16.43 -12.28
CA ALA A 114 -10.01 -17.70 -12.23
C ALA A 114 -11.32 -17.60 -11.43
N HIS A 115 -11.27 -16.90 -10.30
CA HIS A 115 -12.39 -16.75 -9.36
C HIS A 115 -12.45 -15.30 -8.87
N PRO A 116 -13.65 -14.74 -8.63
CA PRO A 116 -13.77 -13.36 -8.22
C PRO A 116 -13.18 -13.10 -6.81
N PRO A 117 -12.74 -11.87 -6.49
CA PRO A 117 -12.00 -11.57 -5.25
C PRO A 117 -12.73 -11.98 -3.96
N GLU A 118 -14.06 -11.88 -3.93
CA GLU A 118 -14.89 -12.24 -2.78
C GLU A 118 -14.91 -13.74 -2.46
N GLU A 119 -14.47 -14.58 -3.39
CA GLU A 119 -14.35 -16.02 -3.20
C GLU A 119 -12.99 -16.41 -2.61
N TRP A 120 -12.07 -15.47 -2.42
CA TRP A 120 -10.75 -15.71 -1.85
C TRP A 120 -10.63 -15.23 -0.40
N LYS A 121 -9.86 -15.97 0.40
CA LYS A 121 -9.52 -15.63 1.79
C LYS A 121 -8.06 -15.88 2.12
#